data_AF-A0A7C2N544-F1
#
_entry.id   AF-A0A7C2N544-F1
#
_cell.length_a   1.000
_cell.length_b   1.000
_cell.length_c   1.000
_cell.angle_alpha   90.00
_cell.angle_beta   90.00
_cell.angle_gamma   90.00
#
_symmetry.space_group_name_H-M   'P 1'
#
loop_
_entity.id
_entity.type
_entity.pdbx_description
1 polymer ?
#
loop_
_entity_poly.entity_id
_entity_poly.type
_entity_poly.pdbx_seq_one_letter_code
_entity_poly.pdbx_strand_id
1 'polypeptide(L)' 'MIVKLVIIDNETNNEIYSEEYQLEKVGTLEDLADIIANRIIQLEESYPPEKYSIEQIVYYNP' A
#
# COMPACT_ATOMS: atom_id res chain seq x y z
N MET A 1 7.63 6.23 11.01
CA MET A 1 7.16 5.01 10.30
C MET A 1 6.55 5.42 8.97
N ILE A 2 6.90 4.71 7.90
CA ILE A 2 6.38 4.92 6.55
C ILE A 2 5.78 3.58 6.08
N VAL A 3 4.60 3.62 5.48
CA VAL A 3 3.97 2.47 4.83
C VAL A 3 3.91 2.76 3.33
N LYS A 4 4.55 1.92 2.52
CA LYS A 4 4.44 1.95 1.05
C LYS A 4 3.50 0.85 0.61
N LEU A 5 2.48 1.20 -0.18
CA LEU A 5 1.68 0.23 -0.91
C LEU A 5 2.23 0.12 -2.33
N VAL A 6 2.32 -1.11 -2.82
CA VAL A 6 2.89 -1.42 -4.14
C VAL A 6 1.94 -2.35 -4.88
N ILE A 7 1.70 -2.08 -6.16
CA ILE A 7 1.03 -3.02 -7.05
C ILE A 7 2.07 -3.65 -7.96
N ILE A 8 2.11 -4.98 -7.94
CA ILE A 8 2.96 -5.80 -8.78
C ILE A 8 2.10 -6.48 -9.84
N ASP A 9 2.52 -6.41 -11.10
CA ASP A 9 1.96 -7.23 -12.19
C ASP A 9 2.47 -8.67 -12.06
N ASN A 10 1.56 -9.63 -11.90
CA ASN A 10 1.90 -11.02 -11.61
C ASN A 10 2.58 -11.74 -12.80
N GLU A 11 2.36 -11.29 -14.04
CA GLU A 11 2.94 -11.91 -15.23
C GLU A 11 4.39 -11.46 -15.42
N THR A 12 4.65 -10.18 -15.20
CA THR A 12 5.95 -9.56 -15.48
C THR A 12 6.81 -9.34 -14.24
N ASN A 13 6.22 -9.47 -13.05
CA ASN A 13 6.82 -9.20 -11.75
C ASN A 13 7.36 -7.76 -11.62
N ASN A 14 6.73 -6.81 -12.32
CA ASN A 14 7.10 -5.40 -12.30
C ASN A 14 6.20 -4.60 -11.34
N GLU A 15 6.78 -3.62 -10.65
CA GLU A 15 6.04 -2.56 -9.96
C GLU A 15 5.37 -1.66 -11.01
N ILE A 16 4.04 -1.59 -11.00
CA ILE A 16 3.26 -0.75 -11.92
C ILE A 16 2.65 0.46 -11.23
N TYR A 17 2.56 0.43 -9.90
CA TYR A 17 2.04 1.51 -9.08
C TYR A 17 2.67 1.44 -7.70
N SER A 18 2.91 2.61 -7.10
CA SER A 18 3.16 2.70 -5.67
C SER A 18 2.75 4.03 -5.08
N GLU A 19 2.53 4.01 -3.77
CA GLU A 19 2.18 5.18 -2.96
C GLU A 19 2.74 5.03 -1.54
N GLU A 20 2.98 6.15 -0.87
CA GLU A 20 3.57 6.19 0.47
C GLU A 20 2.74 7.00 1.45
N TYR A 21 2.61 6.46 2.66
CA TYR A 21 1.94 7.09 3.79
C TYR A 21 2.91 7.19 4.97
N GLN A 22 3.02 8.39 5.52
CA GLN A 22 3.96 8.67 6.61
C GLN A 22 3.16 8.94 7.89
N LEU A 23 3.49 8.22 8.96
CA LEU A 23 2.82 8.37 10.26
C LEU A 23 2.81 9.84 10.74
N GLU A 24 3.91 10.56 10.52
CA GLU A 24 4.05 11.97 10.92
C GLU A 24 3.04 12.90 10.21
N LYS A 25 2.59 12.55 9.01
CA LYS A 25 1.60 13.32 8.26
C LYS A 25 0.16 13.00 8.65
N VAL A 26 -0.06 11.82 9.23
CA VAL A 26 -1.38 11.31 9.61
C VAL A 26 -1.69 11.60 11.08
N GLY A 27 -0.69 11.49 11.95
CA GLY A 27 -0.79 11.80 13.38
C GLY A 27 -0.70 10.56 14.26
N THR A 28 -1.63 9.61 14.10
CA THR A 28 -1.67 8.38 14.92
C THR A 28 -1.51 7.10 14.10
N LEU A 29 -1.11 6.03 14.79
CA LEU A 29 -0.95 4.71 14.18
C LEU A 29 -2.30 4.13 13.74
N GLU A 30 -3.35 4.38 14.52
CA GLU A 30 -4.71 3.91 14.24
C GLU A 30 -5.27 4.58 12.98
N ASP A 31 -5.17 5.91 12.89
CA ASP A 31 -5.59 6.65 11.69
C ASP A 31 -4.82 6.19 10.44
N LEU A 32 -3.52 5.91 10.58
CA LEU A 32 -2.72 5.41 9.47
C LEU A 32 -3.16 4.00 9.05
N ALA A 33 -3.45 3.12 10.00
CA ALA A 33 -3.96 1.79 9.71
C ALA A 33 -5.31 1.85 8.98
N ASP A 34 -6.21 2.74 9.41
CA ASP A 34 -7.52 2.94 8.78
C ASP A 34 -7.39 3.48 7.34
N ILE A 35 -6.47 4.43 7.10
CA ILE A 35 -6.19 4.93 5.76
C ILE A 35 -5.68 3.81 4.86
N ILE A 36 -4.72 3.03 5.32
CA ILE A 36 -4.12 1.93 4.55
C ILE A 36 -5.16 0.84 4.25
N ALA A 37 -5.96 0.44 5.23
CA ALA A 37 -6.99 -0.58 5.04
C ALA A 37 -8.03 -0.15 4.00
N ASN A 38 -8.55 1.08 4.11
CA ASN A 38 -9.49 1.62 3.12
C ASN A 38 -8.87 1.73 1.73
N ARG A 39 -7.58 2.07 1.67
CA ARG A 39 -6.88 2.22 0.39
C ARG A 39 -6.66 0.87 -0.29
N ILE A 40 -6.30 -0.18 0.45
CA ILE A 40 -6.18 -1.53 -0.09
C ILE A 40 -7.50 -1.98 -0.71
N ILE A 41 -8.63 -1.77 -0.03
CA ILE A 41 -9.97 -2.10 -0.56
C ILE A 41 -10.20 -1.39 -1.91
N GLN A 42 -9.89 -0.10 -2.02
CA GLN A 42 -10.03 0.65 -3.28
C GLN A 42 -9.09 0.14 -4.38
N LEU A 43 -7.88 -0.27 -4.02
CA LEU A 43 -6.92 -0.82 -4.96
C LEU A 43 -7.39 -2.18 -5.48
N GLU A 44 -7.96 -3.04 -4.64
CA GLU A 44 -8.53 -4.33 -5.07
C GLU A 44 -9.66 -4.18 -6.10
N GLU A 45 -10.45 -3.09 -6.04
CA GLU A 45 -11.46 -2.80 -7.07
C GLU A 45 -10.85 -2.47 -8.44
N SER A 46 -9.65 -1.88 -8.45
CA SER A 46 -8.95 -1.43 -9.66
C SER A 46 -7.94 -2.47 -10.19
N TYR A 47 -7.42 -3.29 -9.30
CA TYR A 47 -6.34 -4.25 -9.53
C TYR A 47 -6.82 -5.65 -9.11
N PRO A 48 -7.47 -6.39 -10.02
CA PRO A 48 -7.98 -7.72 -9.73
C PRO A 48 -6.85 -8.69 -9.33
N PRO A 49 -7.05 -9.52 -8.28
CA PRO A 49 -6.02 -10.36 -7.68
C PRO A 49 -5.50 -11.46 -8.63
N GLU A 50 -6.24 -11.82 -9.68
CA GLU A 50 -5.79 -12.77 -10.68
C GLU A 50 -4.60 -12.23 -11.51
N LYS A 51 -4.50 -10.91 -11.65
CA LYS A 51 -3.49 -10.23 -12.47
C LYS A 51 -2.46 -9.46 -11.67
N TYR A 52 -2.84 -8.98 -10.49
CA TYR A 52 -2.00 -8.09 -9.71
C TYR A 52 -1.89 -8.57 -8.26
N SER A 53 -0.79 -8.22 -7.61
CA SER A 53 -0.56 -8.41 -6.19
C SER A 53 -0.42 -7.05 -5.52
N ILE A 54 -1.03 -6.88 -4.34
CA ILE A 54 -0.87 -5.69 -3.52
C ILE A 54 0.08 -6.04 -2.38
N GLU A 55 1.22 -5.34 -2.31
CA GLU A 55 2.20 -5.51 -1.24
C GLU A 55 2.24 -4.29 -0.32
N GLN A 56 2.35 -4.54 0.98
CA GLN A 56 2.55 -3.52 2.00
C GLN A 56 3.97 -3.61 2.55
N ILE A 57 4.76 -2.56 2.36
CA ILE A 57 6.13 -2.45 2.87
C ILE A 57 6.16 -1.43 3.99
N VAL A 58 6.67 -1.82 5.16
CA VAL A 58 6.74 -0.94 6.34
C VAL A 58 8.19 -0.58 6.64
N TYR A 59 8.49 0.72 6.60
CA TYR A 59 9.77 1.27 6.98
C TYR A 59 9.68 1.88 8.39
N TYR A 60 10.54 1.42 9.28
CA TYR A 60 10.81 2.07 10.55
C TYR A 60 12.02 2.96 10.35
N ASN A 61 11.81 4.26 10.23
CA ASN A 61 12.91 5.21 10.33
C ASN A 61 13.33 5.24 11.81
N PRO A 62 14.59 4.93 12.15
CA PRO A 62 15.12 5.02 13.50
C PRO A 62 15.25 6.47 13.98
#